data_AF-A0A950JIV9-F1
#
_entry.id   AF-A0A950JIV9-F1
#
_cell.length_a   1.000
_cell.length_b   1.000
_cell.length_c   1.000
_cell.angle_alpha   90.00
_cell.angle_beta   90.00
_cell.angle_gamma   90.00
#
_symmetry.space_group_name_H-M   'P 1'
#
loop_
_entity.id
_entity.type
_entity.pdbx_description
1 polymer ?
#
loop_
_entity_poly.entity_id
_entity_poly.type
_entity_poly.pdbx_seq_one_letter_code
_entity_poly.pdbx_strand_id
1 'polypeptide(L)'
;MFDAAAALALMQYGDSAYPAGGFAFSWGVEGLAADGFLNGRDGLDALVNEHLTRRWNSMDRLLLGRAYRAASLDEIAAVDRYAEAATPSAPMREGSRRAGRALLNVSARLNGTLSVGYRALASEDSSLGHLPIIQAVAYR
;
A
#
# COMPACT_ATOMS: atom_id res chain seq x y z
N MET A 1 6.07 12.16 -26.28
CA MET A 1 4.70 11.84 -26.72
C MET A 1 3.92 11.43 -25.48
N PHE A 2 2.73 11.98 -25.26
CA PHE A 2 1.88 11.64 -24.12
C PHE A 2 1.26 10.27 -24.35
N ASP A 3 1.52 9.31 -23.46
CA ASP A 3 0.84 8.02 -23.48
C ASP A 3 -0.51 8.17 -22.77
N ALA A 4 -1.59 8.20 -23.56
CA ALA A 4 -2.94 8.37 -23.05
C ALA A 4 -3.39 7.19 -22.18
N ALA A 5 -2.93 5.96 -22.47
CA ALA A 5 -3.28 4.79 -21.67
C ALA A 5 -2.62 4.88 -20.29
N ALA A 6 -1.34 5.25 -20.24
CA ALA A 6 -0.64 5.49 -18.97
C ALA A 6 -1.30 6.60 -18.14
N ALA A 7 -1.72 7.70 -18.78
CA ALA A 7 -2.40 8.79 -18.08
C ALA A 7 -3.77 8.40 -17.52
N LEU A 8 -4.57 7.64 -18.28
CA LEU A 8 -5.85 7.10 -17.80
C LEU A 8 -5.65 6.11 -16.65
N ALA A 9 -4.62 5.25 -16.72
CA ALA A 9 -4.29 4.34 -15.63
C ALA A 9 -3.90 5.11 -14.34
N LEU A 10 -3.10 6.18 -14.46
CA LEU A 10 -2.76 7.05 -13.33
C LEU A 10 -3.99 7.71 -12.72
N MET A 11 -4.91 8.22 -13.56
CA MET A 11 -6.18 8.78 -13.09
C MET A 11 -7.04 7.71 -12.40
N GLN A 12 -7.13 6.52 -12.96
CA GLN A 12 -7.89 5.41 -12.38
C GLN A 12 -7.32 4.97 -11.02
N TYR A 13 -6.00 4.86 -10.88
CA TYR A 13 -5.38 4.47 -9.61
C TYR A 13 -5.43 5.59 -8.55
N GLY A 14 -5.51 6.86 -8.98
CA GLY A 14 -5.68 8.01 -8.09
C GLY A 14 -7.14 8.30 -7.71
N ASP A 15 -8.10 7.62 -8.33
CA ASP A 15 -9.52 7.83 -8.06
C ASP A 15 -9.93 7.22 -6.71
N SER A 16 -10.52 8.02 -5.83
CA SER A 16 -11.10 7.55 -4.57
C SER A 16 -12.21 6.50 -4.73
N ALA A 17 -12.87 6.45 -5.90
CA ALA A 17 -13.88 5.45 -6.24
C ALA A 17 -13.27 4.13 -6.76
N TYR A 18 -11.95 4.05 -6.97
CA TYR A 18 -11.29 2.82 -7.37
C TYR A 18 -11.50 1.74 -6.29
N PRO A 19 -11.99 0.53 -6.64
CA PRO A 19 -12.51 -0.44 -5.67
C PRO A 19 -11.42 -1.19 -4.89
N ALA A 20 -10.26 -0.58 -4.64
CA ALA A 20 -9.15 -1.14 -3.86
C ALA A 20 -9.39 -1.14 -2.34
N GLY A 21 -10.50 -0.57 -1.86
CA GLY A 21 -10.87 -0.61 -0.44
C GLY A 21 -10.00 0.25 0.48
N GLY A 22 -9.18 1.16 -0.07
CA GLY A 22 -8.29 2.03 0.71
C GLY A 22 -9.04 2.94 1.70
N PHE A 23 -10.29 3.31 1.39
CA PHE A 23 -11.14 4.13 2.26
C PHE A 23 -11.47 3.48 3.62
N ALA A 24 -11.33 2.16 3.75
CA ALA A 24 -11.66 1.43 4.97
C ALA A 24 -10.53 1.46 6.03
N PHE A 25 -9.42 2.16 5.77
CA PHE A 25 -8.24 2.18 6.64
C PHE A 25 -7.91 3.59 7.10
N SER A 26 -8.14 3.87 8.38
CA SER A 26 -7.90 5.17 9.01
C SER A 26 -6.46 5.40 9.45
N TRP A 27 -5.59 4.39 9.36
CA TRP A 27 -4.17 4.44 9.74
C TRP A 27 -3.87 4.96 11.16
N GLY A 28 -4.85 4.83 12.08
CA GLY A 28 -4.71 5.25 13.48
C GLY A 28 -5.39 6.57 13.81
N VAL A 29 -5.94 7.30 12.82
CA VAL A 29 -6.66 8.57 13.03
C VAL A 29 -7.82 8.39 14.03
N GLU A 30 -8.63 7.35 13.86
CA GLU A 30 -9.78 7.08 14.74
C GLU A 30 -9.36 6.75 16.18
N GLY A 31 -8.27 5.99 16.33
CA GLY A 31 -7.72 5.65 17.66
C GLY A 31 -7.16 6.88 18.37
N LEU A 32 -6.36 7.70 17.68
CA LEU A 32 -5.83 8.94 18.22
C LEU A 32 -6.94 9.93 18.61
N ALA A 33 -8.02 9.98 17.84
CA ALA A 33 -9.19 10.79 18.18
C ALA A 33 -9.91 10.25 19.42
N ALA A 34 -10.13 8.94 19.52
CA ALA A 34 -10.77 8.30 20.67
C ALA A 34 -9.97 8.51 21.97
N ASP A 35 -8.64 8.50 21.89
CA ASP A 35 -7.73 8.70 23.02
C ASP A 35 -7.51 10.18 23.37
N GLY A 36 -8.14 11.12 22.65
CA GLY A 36 -8.02 12.56 22.90
C GLY A 36 -6.71 13.20 22.42
N PHE A 37 -5.95 12.52 21.56
CA PHE A 37 -4.71 13.03 20.97
C PHE A 37 -4.94 13.87 19.70
N LEU A 38 -6.17 13.91 19.16
CA LEU A 38 -6.50 14.67 17.97
C LEU A 38 -7.34 15.92 18.30
N ASN A 39 -6.68 17.08 18.33
CA ASN A 39 -7.31 18.36 18.69
C ASN A 39 -7.70 19.16 17.43
N GLY A 40 -8.82 18.78 16.82
CA GLY A 40 -9.37 19.50 15.67
C GLY A 40 -8.43 19.53 14.48
N ARG A 41 -8.48 20.63 13.70
CA ARG A 41 -7.76 20.76 12.44
C ARG A 41 -6.24 20.69 12.61
N ASP A 42 -5.67 21.46 13.54
CA ASP A 42 -4.23 21.56 13.70
C ASP A 42 -3.61 20.21 14.12
N GLY A 43 -4.32 19.44 14.96
CA GLY A 43 -3.92 18.08 15.32
C GLY A 43 -3.95 17.11 14.13
N LEU A 44 -4.96 17.22 13.26
CA LEU A 44 -5.03 16.42 12.04
C LEU A 44 -3.91 16.80 11.05
N ASP A 45 -3.65 18.09 10.86
CA ASP A 45 -2.59 18.58 9.97
C ASP A 45 -1.21 18.10 10.46
N ALA A 46 -0.97 18.12 11.78
CA ALA A 46 0.25 17.58 12.39
C ALA A 46 0.38 16.07 12.16
N LEU A 47 -0.71 15.32 12.35
CA LEU A 47 -0.74 13.86 12.14
C LEU A 47 -0.47 13.49 10.67
N VAL A 48 -1.12 14.17 9.72
CA VAL A 48 -0.89 13.96 8.29
C VAL A 48 0.56 14.25 7.93
N ASN A 49 1.11 15.37 8.41
CA ASN A 49 2.52 15.71 8.19
C ASN A 49 3.46 14.65 8.77
N GLU A 50 3.17 14.12 9.97
CA GLU A 50 3.96 13.05 10.56
C GLU A 50 3.91 11.76 9.72
N HIS A 51 2.72 11.33 9.29
CA HIS A 51 2.58 10.18 8.40
C HIS A 51 3.36 10.36 7.10
N LEU A 52 3.26 11.53 6.47
CA LEU A 52 3.95 11.81 5.21
C LEU A 52 5.48 11.82 5.39
N THR A 53 5.98 12.44 6.45
CA THR A 53 7.42 12.62 6.66
C THR A 53 8.10 11.41 7.29
N ARG A 54 7.48 10.79 8.30
CA ARG A 54 8.10 9.73 9.13
C ARG A 54 7.77 8.31 8.69
N ARG A 55 6.70 8.10 7.92
CA ARG A 55 6.33 6.78 7.41
C ARG A 55 6.40 6.72 5.89
N TRP A 56 5.62 7.57 5.19
CA TRP A 56 5.55 7.48 3.74
C TRP A 56 6.90 7.80 3.09
N ASN A 57 7.53 8.91 3.45
CA ASN A 57 8.77 9.35 2.82
C ASN A 57 9.99 8.46 3.17
N SER A 58 10.06 7.97 4.40
CA SER A 58 11.19 7.19 4.93
C SER A 58 11.06 5.68 4.73
N MET A 59 9.85 5.17 4.48
CA MET A 59 9.57 3.74 4.37
C MET A 59 8.72 3.41 3.15
N ASP A 60 7.42 3.73 3.14
CA ASP A 60 6.47 3.19 2.14
C ASP A 60 6.90 3.55 0.70
N ARG A 61 7.30 4.80 0.46
CA ARG A 61 7.80 5.27 -0.84
C ARG A 61 9.08 4.55 -1.29
N LEU A 62 9.98 4.27 -0.36
CA LEU A 62 11.23 3.56 -0.65
C LEU A 62 10.98 2.09 -0.96
N LEU A 63 10.10 1.44 -0.19
CA LEU A 63 9.72 0.04 -0.39
C LEU A 63 8.98 -0.14 -1.72
N LEU A 64 8.02 0.74 -2.03
CA LEU A 64 7.37 0.78 -3.34
C LEU A 64 8.42 0.90 -4.45
N GLY A 65 9.34 1.86 -4.35
CA GLY A 65 10.39 2.06 -5.35
C GLY A 65 11.33 0.85 -5.50
N ARG A 66 11.60 0.09 -4.42
CA ARG A 66 12.41 -1.13 -4.47
C ARG A 66 11.64 -2.27 -5.15
N ALA A 67 10.41 -2.53 -4.73
CA ALA A 67 9.55 -3.55 -5.33
C ALA A 67 9.25 -3.26 -6.81
N TYR A 68 9.12 -1.98 -7.19
CA TYR A 68 8.87 -1.60 -8.58
C TYR A 68 10.05 -1.95 -9.50
N ARG A 69 11.29 -1.86 -8.98
CA ARG A 69 12.51 -2.16 -9.74
C ARG A 69 12.97 -3.61 -9.65
N ALA A 70 12.32 -4.41 -8.79
CA ALA A 70 12.66 -5.82 -8.62
C ALA A 70 12.44 -6.60 -9.92
N ALA A 71 13.37 -7.50 -10.23
CA ALA A 71 13.41 -8.27 -11.47
C ALA A 71 12.58 -9.57 -11.41
N SER A 72 12.21 -10.02 -10.22
CA SER A 72 11.50 -11.29 -10.01
C SER A 72 10.44 -11.20 -8.90
N LEU A 73 9.51 -12.16 -8.86
CA LEU A 73 8.54 -12.28 -7.78
C LEU A 73 9.20 -12.51 -6.42
N ASP A 74 10.31 -13.28 -6.40
CA ASP A 74 11.07 -13.55 -5.17
C ASP A 74 11.73 -12.28 -4.61
N GLU A 75 12.26 -11.43 -5.48
CA GLU A 75 12.81 -10.12 -5.07
C GLU A 75 11.71 -9.19 -4.55
N ILE A 76 10.52 -9.18 -5.17
CA ILE A 76 9.37 -8.42 -4.65
C ILE A 76 8.97 -8.94 -3.27
N ALA A 77 8.87 -10.27 -3.10
CA ALA A 77 8.54 -10.89 -1.83
C ALA A 77 9.58 -10.64 -0.74
N ALA A 78 10.85 -10.53 -1.09
CA ALA A 78 11.90 -10.14 -0.14
C ALA A 78 11.68 -8.71 0.40
N VAL A 79 11.26 -7.77 -0.46
CA VAL A 79 10.91 -6.40 -0.04
C VAL A 79 9.66 -6.39 0.84
N ASP A 80 8.67 -7.22 0.52
CA ASP A 80 7.41 -7.35 1.28
C ASP A 80 7.66 -7.93 2.69
N ARG A 81 8.48 -8.97 2.80
CA ARG A 81 8.91 -9.52 4.10
C ARG A 81 9.72 -8.51 4.91
N TYR A 82 10.51 -7.67 4.26
CA TYR A 82 11.15 -6.55 4.95
C TYR A 82 10.11 -5.56 5.48
N ALA A 83 9.03 -5.28 4.73
CA ALA A 83 7.93 -4.42 5.19
C ALA A 83 7.22 -5.00 6.43
N GLU A 84 7.01 -6.32 6.46
CA GLU A 84 6.49 -7.05 7.63
C GLU A 84 7.41 -6.83 8.83
N ALA A 85 8.71 -7.12 8.69
CA ALA A 85 9.68 -6.99 9.79
C ALA A 85 9.87 -5.53 10.24
N ALA A 86 9.81 -4.57 9.32
CA ALA A 86 10.04 -3.15 9.57
C ALA A 86 8.82 -2.40 10.12
N THR A 87 7.68 -3.07 10.28
CA THR A 87 6.45 -2.47 10.84
C THR A 87 6.14 -3.09 12.22
N PRO A 88 6.60 -2.50 13.34
CA PRO A 88 6.49 -3.16 14.65
C PRO A 88 5.05 -3.33 15.16
N SER A 89 4.17 -2.40 14.83
CA SER A 89 2.76 -2.41 15.24
C SER A 89 1.97 -3.50 14.51
N ALA A 90 1.48 -4.51 15.24
CA ALA A 90 0.68 -5.59 14.67
C ALA A 90 -0.61 -5.09 13.97
N PRO A 91 -1.40 -4.16 14.54
CA PRO A 91 -2.55 -3.58 13.84
C PRO A 91 -2.16 -2.87 12.52
N MET A 92 -1.02 -2.19 12.48
CA MET A 92 -0.54 -1.56 11.25
C MET A 92 -0.12 -2.57 10.20
N ARG A 93 0.52 -3.68 10.60
CA ARG A 93 0.86 -4.77 9.67
C ARG A 93 -0.39 -5.36 9.05
N GLU A 94 -1.36 -5.70 9.89
CA GLU A 94 -2.62 -6.26 9.45
C GLU A 94 -3.39 -5.30 8.53
N GLY A 95 -3.49 -4.02 8.90
CA GLY A 95 -4.09 -2.99 8.05
C GLY A 95 -3.39 -2.88 6.69
N SER A 96 -2.06 -2.87 6.67
CA SER A 96 -1.27 -2.79 5.45
C SER A 96 -1.45 -4.00 4.54
N ARG A 97 -1.47 -5.22 5.09
CA ARG A 97 -1.72 -6.44 4.31
C ARG A 97 -3.14 -6.50 3.78
N ARG A 98 -4.14 -6.15 4.59
CA ARG A 98 -5.55 -6.13 4.15
C ARG A 98 -5.76 -5.12 3.02
N ALA A 99 -5.23 -3.91 3.16
CA ALA A 99 -5.32 -2.88 2.14
C ALA A 99 -4.60 -3.29 0.84
N GLY A 100 -3.39 -3.84 0.95
CA GLY A 100 -2.66 -4.34 -0.21
C GLY A 100 -3.37 -5.52 -0.87
N ARG A 101 -3.82 -6.53 -0.13
CA ARG A 101 -4.56 -7.68 -0.69
C ARG A 101 -5.86 -7.27 -1.38
N ALA A 102 -6.56 -6.26 -0.87
CA ALA A 102 -7.73 -5.70 -1.54
C ALA A 102 -7.36 -5.10 -2.91
N LEU A 103 -6.30 -4.28 -3.00
CA LEU A 103 -5.77 -3.76 -4.26
C LEU A 103 -5.32 -4.89 -5.21
N LEU A 104 -4.60 -5.89 -4.69
CA LEU A 104 -4.07 -7.03 -5.46
C LEU A 104 -5.20 -7.81 -6.12
N ASN A 105 -6.30 -8.02 -5.38
CA ASN A 105 -7.47 -8.74 -5.89
C ASN A 105 -8.15 -7.99 -7.04
N VAL A 106 -8.26 -6.66 -6.97
CA VAL A 106 -8.81 -5.85 -8.07
C VAL A 106 -7.88 -5.91 -9.28
N SER A 107 -6.58 -5.63 -9.09
CA SER A 107 -5.59 -5.63 -10.19
C SER A 107 -5.49 -7.00 -10.87
N ALA A 108 -5.53 -8.10 -10.12
CA ALA A 108 -5.53 -9.45 -10.69
C ALA A 108 -6.81 -9.77 -11.47
N ARG A 109 -7.99 -9.22 -11.09
CA ARG A 109 -9.24 -9.35 -11.87
C ARG A 109 -9.19 -8.58 -13.19
N LEU A 110 -8.38 -7.52 -13.24
CA LEU A 110 -8.08 -6.76 -14.46
C LEU A 110 -6.95 -7.40 -15.29
N ASN A 111 -6.55 -8.64 -14.97
CA ASN A 111 -5.53 -9.43 -15.67
C ASN A 111 -4.11 -8.82 -15.64
N GLY A 112 -3.75 -8.05 -14.60
CA GLY A 112 -2.37 -7.66 -14.38
C GLY A 112 -1.48 -8.90 -14.19
N THR A 113 -0.55 -9.16 -15.11
CA THR A 113 0.23 -10.41 -15.14
C THR A 113 1.03 -10.59 -13.85
N LEU A 114 1.70 -9.53 -13.39
CA LEU A 114 2.45 -9.54 -12.13
C LEU A 114 1.52 -9.74 -10.93
N SER A 115 0.34 -9.09 -10.93
CA SER A 115 -0.68 -9.22 -9.89
C SER A 115 -1.23 -10.65 -9.77
N VAL A 116 -1.47 -11.34 -10.89
CA VAL A 116 -1.92 -12.74 -10.87
C VAL A 116 -0.85 -13.64 -10.24
N GLY A 117 0.41 -13.51 -10.67
CA GLY A 117 1.52 -14.28 -10.12
C GLY A 117 1.75 -13.99 -8.64
N TYR A 118 1.76 -12.72 -8.25
CA TYR A 118 1.98 -12.33 -6.86
C TYR A 118 0.84 -12.73 -5.93
N ARG A 119 -0.41 -12.78 -6.43
CA ARG A 119 -1.56 -13.26 -5.66
C ARG A 119 -1.42 -14.74 -5.27
N ALA A 120 -0.88 -15.57 -6.15
CA ALA A 120 -0.60 -16.97 -5.82
C ALA A 120 0.42 -17.07 -4.68
N LEU A 121 1.54 -16.36 -4.78
CA LEU A 121 2.58 -16.34 -3.76
C LEU A 121 2.06 -15.82 -2.39
N ALA A 122 1.30 -14.72 -2.39
CA ALA A 122 0.70 -14.18 -1.17
C ALA A 122 -0.38 -15.07 -0.55
N SER A 123 -0.92 -16.04 -1.29
CA SER A 123 -1.86 -17.04 -0.76
C SER A 123 -1.16 -18.14 0.04
N GLU A 124 0.12 -18.37 -0.25
CA GLU A 124 0.98 -19.37 0.42
C GLU A 124 1.75 -18.76 1.60
N ASP A 125 2.02 -17.45 1.57
CA ASP A 125 2.70 -16.71 2.64
C ASP A 125 1.82 -15.56 3.16
N SER A 126 1.30 -15.72 4.37
CA SER A 126 0.42 -14.75 5.02
C SER A 126 1.12 -13.44 5.41
N SER A 127 2.46 -13.42 5.44
CA SER A 127 3.25 -12.20 5.72
C SER A 127 3.29 -11.24 4.53
N LEU A 128 2.99 -11.72 3.31
CA LEU A 128 3.00 -10.89 2.11
C LEU A 128 1.72 -10.08 1.95
N GLY A 129 1.77 -9.11 1.04
CA GLY A 129 0.63 -8.32 0.60
C GLY A 129 0.61 -6.92 1.19
N HIS A 130 1.73 -6.37 1.68
CA HIS A 130 1.76 -5.00 2.17
C HIS A 130 1.46 -4.00 1.06
N LEU A 131 0.61 -3.02 1.37
CA LEU A 131 0.13 -2.01 0.42
C LEU A 131 1.22 -1.37 -0.46
N PRO A 132 2.35 -0.86 0.06
CA PRO A 132 3.38 -0.25 -0.81
C PRO A 132 3.99 -1.23 -1.83
N ILE A 133 4.09 -2.51 -1.48
CA ILE A 133 4.58 -3.55 -2.41
C ILE A 133 3.52 -3.86 -3.45
N ILE A 134 2.26 -3.99 -3.02
CA ILE A 134 1.18 -4.27 -3.97
C ILE A 134 0.94 -3.10 -4.91
N GLN A 135 1.13 -1.86 -4.48
CA GLN A 135 1.13 -0.71 -5.37
C GLN A 135 2.19 -0.86 -6.46
N ALA A 136 3.41 -1.28 -6.11
CA ALA A 136 4.44 -1.56 -7.11
C ALA A 136 4.07 -2.72 -8.04
N VAL A 137 3.38 -3.76 -7.54
CA VAL A 137 2.91 -4.88 -8.35
C VAL A 137 1.80 -4.46 -9.32
N ALA A 138 0.84 -3.66 -8.86
CA ALA A 138 -0.33 -3.25 -9.63
C ALA A 138 -0.03 -2.15 -10.66
N TYR A 139 0.99 -1.32 -10.41
CA TYR A 139 1.36 -0.20 -11.28
C TYR A 139 2.43 -0.57 -12.32
N ARG A 140 2.78 -1.86 -12.44
CA ARG A 140 3.67 -2.44 -13.45
C ARG A 140 2.89 -3.30 -14.43
#